data_AF-A0AB73IER9-F1
#
_entry.id   AF-A0AB73IER9-F1
#
_cell.length_a   1.000
_cell.length_b   1.000
_cell.length_c   1.000
_cell.angle_alpha   90.00
_cell.angle_beta   90.00
_cell.angle_gamma   90.00
#
_symmetry.space_group_name_H-M   'P 1'
#
loop_
_entity.id
_entity.type
_entity.pdbx_description
1 polymer ?
#
loop_
_entity_poly.entity_id
_entity_poly.type
_entity_poly.pdbx_seq_one_letter_code
_entity_poly.pdbx_strand_id
1 'polypeptide(L)'
;MIEGKSRSASVAIGVLKALHLLNAENHPTTLEAICGWLATSENFYYDDWLTVGGRSAMQYIADLLEDLRELGVVRIVERNTGAHSQTSAEWSPCLLPSA
;
A
#
# COMPACT_ATOMS: atom_id res chain seq x y z
N MET A 1 22.81 7.52 13.77
CA MET A 1 21.74 6.71 14.39
C MET A 1 20.45 7.50 14.25
N ILE A 2 19.76 7.38 13.11
CA ILE A 2 18.49 8.08 12.88
C ILE A 2 17.39 7.17 13.44
N GLU A 3 16.66 7.71 14.41
CA GLU A 3 15.63 7.07 15.20
C GLU A 3 14.57 6.40 14.31
N GLY A 4 14.22 5.15 14.64
CA GLY A 4 13.25 4.33 13.89
C GLY A 4 11.84 4.92 13.73
N LYS A 5 11.53 6.04 14.42
CA LYS A 5 10.27 6.78 14.25
C LYS A 5 10.19 7.53 12.92
N SER A 6 11.33 7.91 12.33
CA SER A 6 11.34 8.68 11.09
C SER A 6 11.08 7.82 9.83
N ARG A 7 11.07 6.49 9.96
CA ARG A 7 10.97 5.55 8.83
C ARG A 7 9.55 5.06 8.55
N SER A 8 8.63 5.05 9.51
CA SER A 8 7.25 4.58 9.24
C SER A 8 6.46 5.57 8.40
N ALA A 9 6.64 6.88 8.64
CA ALA A 9 5.97 7.94 7.88
C ALA A 9 6.33 7.93 6.39
N SER A 10 7.60 7.65 6.04
CA SER A 10 8.02 7.54 4.65
C SER A 10 7.35 6.36 3.93
N VAL A 11 7.11 5.24 4.62
CA VAL A 11 6.44 4.09 4.00
C VAL A 11 4.95 4.38 3.75
N ALA A 12 4.26 5.02 4.70
CA ALA A 12 2.87 5.42 4.50
C ALA A 12 2.72 6.35 3.29
N ILE A 13 3.61 7.34 3.16
CA ILE A 13 3.66 8.23 1.98
C ILE A 13 3.93 7.43 0.70
N GLY A 14 4.84 6.45 0.74
CA GLY A 14 5.14 5.58 -0.39
C GLY A 14 3.96 4.72 -0.83
N VAL A 15 3.25 4.10 0.11
CA VAL A 15 2.04 3.32 -0.17
C VAL A 15 0.96 4.21 -0.81
N LEU A 16 0.72 5.41 -0.27
CA LEU A 16 -0.24 6.35 -0.85
C LEU A 16 0.18 6.82 -2.24
N LYS A 17 1.47 7.07 -2.48
CA LYS A 17 2.01 7.43 -3.79
C LYS A 17 1.86 6.28 -4.80
N ALA A 18 2.15 5.04 -4.39
CA ALA A 18 1.96 3.85 -5.21
C ALA A 18 0.50 3.69 -5.61
N LEU A 19 -0.43 3.78 -4.64
CA LEU A 19 -1.87 3.73 -4.88
C LEU A 19 -2.34 4.81 -5.86
N HIS A 20 -1.86 6.05 -5.68
CA HIS A 20 -2.22 7.15 -6.56
C HIS A 20 -1.76 6.91 -8.01
N LEU A 21 -0.51 6.50 -8.20
CA LEU A 21 0.07 6.31 -9.53
C LEU A 21 -0.50 5.08 -10.24
N LEU A 22 -0.59 3.94 -9.54
CA LEU A 22 -1.20 2.72 -10.08
C LEU A 22 -2.63 2.99 -10.55
N ASN A 23 -3.42 3.71 -9.73
CA ASN A 23 -4.79 4.06 -10.11
C ASN A 23 -4.84 5.05 -11.29
N ALA A 24 -3.94 6.05 -11.34
CA ALA A 24 -3.86 7.00 -12.44
C ALA A 24 -3.48 6.34 -13.78
N GLU A 25 -2.67 5.28 -13.73
CA GLU A 25 -2.23 4.49 -14.87
C GLU A 25 -3.19 3.33 -15.22
N ASN A 26 -4.35 3.23 -14.54
CA ASN A 26 -5.30 2.12 -14.66
C ASN A 26 -4.69 0.73 -14.40
N HIS A 27 -3.64 0.66 -13.58
CA HIS A 27 -3.05 -0.58 -13.12
C HIS A 27 -3.81 -1.14 -11.90
N PRO A 28 -3.76 -2.47 -11.68
CA PRO A 28 -4.30 -3.08 -10.47
C PRO A 28 -3.64 -2.49 -9.23
N THR A 29 -4.43 -2.21 -8.19
CA THR A 29 -3.95 -1.72 -6.89
C THR A 29 -3.98 -2.83 -5.85
N THR A 30 -3.57 -4.04 -6.21
CA THR A 30 -3.44 -5.17 -5.28
C THR A 30 -2.22 -4.97 -4.38
N LEU A 31 -2.17 -5.71 -3.27
CA LEU A 31 -1.01 -5.71 -2.38
C LEU A 31 0.29 -6.06 -3.14
N GLU A 32 0.26 -7.03 -4.05
CA GLU A 32 1.43 -7.39 -4.84
C GLU A 32 1.86 -6.26 -5.77
N ALA A 33 0.92 -5.57 -6.42
CA ALA A 33 1.22 -4.46 -7.32
C ALA A 33 1.84 -3.27 -6.56
N ILE A 34 1.30 -2.96 -5.36
CA ILE A 34 1.84 -1.92 -4.48
C ILE A 34 3.26 -2.26 -4.05
N CYS A 35 3.48 -3.50 -3.59
CA CYS A 35 4.81 -3.97 -3.20
C CYS A 35 5.79 -3.95 -4.38
N GLY A 36 5.35 -4.39 -5.57
CA GLY A 36 6.14 -4.39 -6.78
C GLY A 36 6.54 -2.98 -7.23
N TRP A 37 5.61 -2.02 -7.15
CA TRP A 37 5.90 -0.61 -7.43
C TRP A 37 6.90 -0.02 -6.43
N LEU A 38 6.74 -0.34 -5.13
CA LEU A 38 7.67 0.14 -4.10
C LEU A 38 9.08 -0.46 -4.27
N ALA A 39 9.18 -1.73 -4.66
CA ALA A 39 10.45 -2.40 -4.92
C ALA A 39 11.23 -1.80 -6.11
N THR A 40 10.54 -1.23 -7.09
CA THR A 40 11.17 -0.60 -8.27
C THR A 40 11.38 0.90 -8.10
N SER A 41 10.82 1.52 -7.06
CA SER A 41 10.91 2.96 -6.85
C SER A 41 12.21 3.32 -6.12
N GLU A 42 13.13 4.00 -6.82
CA GLU A 42 14.40 4.49 -6.24
C GLU A 42 14.23 5.42 -5.02
N ASN A 43 13.01 5.94 -4.81
CA ASN A 43 12.69 6.86 -3.72
C ASN A 43 12.38 6.16 -2.39
N PHE A 44 12.22 4.84 -2.41
CA PHE A 44 11.82 4.07 -1.24
C PHE A 44 12.84 2.95 -1.06
N TYR A 45 13.54 2.96 0.06
CA TYR A 45 14.52 1.92 0.44
C TYR A 45 13.80 0.61 0.79
N TYR A 46 13.10 0.02 -0.18
CA TYR A 46 12.27 -1.17 -0.02
C TYR A 46 13.09 -2.36 0.49
N ASP A 47 14.32 -2.50 0.01
CA ASP A 47 15.27 -3.53 0.46
C ASP A 47 15.75 -3.32 1.90
N ASP A 48 15.84 -2.07 2.38
CA ASP A 48 16.15 -1.77 3.79
C ASP A 48 14.99 -2.15 4.73
N TRP A 49 13.82 -2.51 4.19
CA TRP A 49 12.62 -2.87 4.92
C TRP A 49 12.28 -4.36 4.85
N LEU A 50 13.10 -5.17 4.18
CA LEU A 50 12.91 -6.61 4.00
C LEU A 50 12.71 -7.39 5.32
N THR A 51 13.14 -6.82 6.45
CA THR A 51 12.87 -7.35 7.81
C THR A 51 12.76 -6.24 8.85
N VAL A 52 11.67 -5.48 8.87
CA VAL A 52 11.37 -4.60 10.02
C VAL A 52 10.66 -5.39 11.11
N GLY A 53 11.36 -5.65 12.22
CA GLY A 53 10.77 -6.32 13.39
C GLY A 53 10.35 -7.78 13.16
N GLY A 54 11.01 -8.50 12.24
CA GLY A 54 10.73 -9.90 11.93
C GLY A 54 9.55 -10.15 10.97
N ARG A 55 8.95 -9.09 10.43
CA ARG A 55 7.92 -9.15 9.38
C ARG A 55 8.53 -8.93 8.01
N SER A 56 7.97 -9.56 6.98
CA SER A 56 8.33 -9.25 5.59
C SER A 56 7.80 -7.87 5.19
N ALA A 57 8.44 -7.21 4.21
CA ALA A 57 7.98 -5.92 3.70
C ALA A 57 6.50 -5.95 3.25
N MET A 58 6.08 -7.06 2.64
CA MET A 58 4.69 -7.27 2.22
C MET A 58 3.72 -7.34 3.41
N GLN A 59 4.07 -8.04 4.49
CA GLN A 59 3.25 -8.09 5.71
C GLN A 59 3.15 -6.71 6.35
N TYR A 60 4.25 -5.96 6.39
CA TYR A 60 4.26 -4.61 6.93
C TYR A 60 3.37 -3.65 6.11
N ILE A 61 3.39 -3.76 4.79
CA ILE A 61 2.51 -2.96 3.90
C ILE A 61 1.05 -3.37 4.06
N ALA A 62 0.76 -4.66 4.24
CA ALA A 62 -0.59 -5.15 4.51
C ALA A 62 -1.14 -4.57 5.82
N ASP A 63 -0.37 -4.65 6.91
CA ASP A 63 -0.74 -4.08 8.21
C ASP A 63 -0.99 -2.56 8.08
N LEU A 64 -0.13 -1.85 7.35
CA LEU A 64 -0.28 -0.41 7.12
C LEU A 64 -1.53 -0.05 6.31
N LEU A 65 -1.88 -0.85 5.30
CA LEU A 65 -3.10 -0.64 4.51
C LEU A 65 -4.36 -0.84 5.35
N GLU A 66 -4.35 -1.82 6.25
CA GLU A 66 -5.42 -2.04 7.22
C GLU A 66 -5.54 -0.86 8.19
N ASP A 67 -4.43 -0.38 8.78
CA ASP A 67 -4.41 0.81 9.64
C ASP A 67 -4.96 2.05 8.90
N LEU A 68 -4.54 2.28 7.65
CA LEU A 68 -5.04 3.37 6.81
C LEU A 68 -6.52 3.22 6.46
N ARG A 69 -7.03 1.98 6.37
CA ARG A 69 -8.46 1.70 6.16
C ARG A 69 -9.27 2.05 7.40
N GLU A 70 -8.80 1.65 8.58
CA GLU A 70 -9.43 1.99 9.87
C GLU A 70 -9.50 3.50 10.08
N LEU A 71 -8.48 4.24 9.60
CA LEU A 71 -8.45 5.70 9.61
C LEU A 71 -9.29 6.36 8.49
N GLY A 72 -9.91 5.57 7.60
CA GLY A 72 -10.72 6.07 6.49
C GLY A 72 -9.91 6.72 5.36
N VAL A 73 -8.58 6.53 5.32
CA VAL A 73 -7.68 7.09 4.29
C VAL A 73 -7.71 6.26 3.01
N VAL A 74 -7.89 4.95 3.14
CA VAL A 74 -8.05 4.03 2.01
C VAL A 74 -9.27 3.12 2.21
N ARG A 75 -9.75 2.51 1.13
CA ARG A 75 -10.81 1.51 1.16
C ARG A 75 -10.47 0.34 0.25
N ILE A 76 -11.05 -0.82 0.55
CA ILE A 76 -11.04 -1.95 -0.37
C ILE A 76 -12.12 -1.72 -1.43
N VAL A 77 -11.76 -1.92 -2.69
CA VAL A 77 -12.68 -1.87 -3.82
C VAL A 77 -12.87 -3.29 -4.32
N GLU A 78 -14.08 -3.81 -4.15
CA GLU A 78 -14.47 -5.07 -4.78
C GLU A 78 -14.70 -4.81 -6.26
N ARG A 79 -13.76 -5.25 -7.12
CA ARG A 79 -14.07 -5.38 -8.54
C ARG A 79 -14.95 -6.62 -8.69
N ASN A 80 -16.23 -6.39 -8.99
CA ASN A 80 -17.19 -7.42 -9.40
C ASN A 80 -16.76 -8.04 -10.75
N THR A 81 -15.75 -8.89 -10.75
CA THR A 81 -15.52 -9.83 -11.84
C THR A 81 -16.44 -11.01 -11.61
N GLY A 82 -17.54 -11.06 -12.37
CA GLY A 82 -18.51 -12.14 -12.32
C GLY A 82 -17.82 -13.51 -12.42
N ALA A 83 -18.20 -14.40 -11.51
CA ALA A 83 -17.85 -15.82 -11.47
C ALA A 83 -16.36 -16.17 -11.34
N HIS A 84 -15.97 -16.58 -10.13
CA HIS A 84 -14.85 -17.50 -9.86
C HIS A 84 -13.46 -17.03 -10.32
N SER A 85 -12.82 -16.23 -9.48
CA SER A 85 -11.41 -16.36 -9.09
C SER A 85 -11.20 -15.49 -7.86
N GLN A 86 -10.37 -15.93 -6.91
CA GLN A 86 -9.95 -15.08 -5.79
C GLN A 86 -9.14 -13.91 -6.36
N THR A 87 -9.81 -12.85 -6.79
CA THR A 87 -9.17 -11.59 -7.15
C THR A 87 -8.67 -10.97 -5.85
N SER A 88 -7.34 -10.82 -5.72
CA SER A 88 -6.73 -10.14 -4.57
C SER A 88 -7.41 -8.79 -4.34
N ALA A 89 -7.65 -8.44 -3.07
CA ALA A 89 -8.30 -7.19 -2.70
C ALA A 89 -7.57 -5.99 -3.33
N GLU A 90 -8.31 -5.17 -4.08
CA GLU A 90 -7.81 -3.91 -4.61
C GLU A 90 -8.02 -2.78 -3.62
N TRP A 91 -7.05 -1.89 -3.54
CA TRP A 91 -7.01 -0.78 -2.60
C TRP A 91 -7.19 0.54 -3.32
N SER A 92 -7.95 1.45 -2.75
CA SER A 92 -8.18 2.76 -3.34
C SER A 92 -8.07 3.85 -2.27
N PRO A 93 -7.39 4.97 -2.54
CA PRO A 93 -7.43 6.10 -1.64
C PRO A 93 -8.87 6.61 -1.54
N CYS A 94 -9.31 6.86 -0.31
CA CYS A 94 -10.52 7.63 -0.08
C CYS A 94 -10.21 9.08 -0.46
N LEU A 95 -10.96 9.64 -1.40
CA LEU A 95 -11.04 11.10 -1.51
C LEU A 95 -11.61 11.57 -0.17
N LEU A 96 -10.83 12.36 0.58
CA LEU A 96 -11.19 12.94 1.90
C LEU A 96 -12.62 13.54 1.90
N PRO A 97 -13.24 13.64 3.08
CA PRO A 97 -14.66 13.36 3.28
C PRO A 97 -15.58 14.32 2.52
N SER A 98 -16.77 13.83 2.20
CA SER A 98 -17.95 14.66 2.12
C SER A 98 -18.16 15.33 3.47
N ALA A 99 -17.49 16.46 3.69
CA ALA A 99 -17.83 17.40 4.75
C ALA A 99 -19.14 18.12 4.40
#